data_AF-A0A6L9W181-F1
#
_entry.id   AF-A0A6L9W181-F1
#
_cell.length_a   1.000
_cell.length_b   1.000
_cell.length_c   1.000
_cell.angle_alpha   90.00
_cell.angle_beta   90.00
_cell.angle_gamma   90.00
#
_symmetry.space_group_name_H-M   'P 1'
#
loop_
_entity.id
_entity.type
_entity.pdbx_description
1 polymer ?
#
loop_
_entity_poly.entity_id
_entity_poly.type
_entity_poly.pdbx_seq_one_letter_code
_entity_poly.pdbx_strand_id
1 'polypeptide(L)'
;MTREQERLAILTAMAEAVADLPRLGAVLAGSDDEPAALQRLQQEYGFTTDQAQAVLDCRFATMTRHRRTRIAAEIEALRDAVAGRWDPPLELAATVHSARRITLLVDGVGHEVRGTSRNDALSRLGQLVHEEVAEPARRRVLVTATGATDGPVRVLVDPTGGAGFEYGDRTDEGNRPG
;
A
#
# COMPACT_ATOMS: atom_id res chain seq x y z
N MET A 1 0.60 -16.95 -2.55
CA MET A 1 0.22 -16.04 -1.45
C MET A 1 0.53 -16.73 -0.13
N THR A 2 1.12 -16.05 0.86
CA THR A 2 1.34 -16.66 2.18
C THR A 2 0.03 -16.71 2.97
N ARG A 3 -0.08 -17.62 3.95
CA ARG A 3 -1.28 -17.74 4.81
C ARG A 3 -1.63 -16.44 5.54
N GLU A 4 -0.63 -15.62 5.86
CA GLU A 4 -0.80 -14.32 6.50
C GLU A 4 -1.37 -13.27 5.53
N GLN A 5 -0.87 -13.26 4.28
CA GLN A 5 -1.40 -12.39 3.22
C GLN A 5 -2.83 -12.75 2.84
N GLU A 6 -3.15 -14.04 2.77
CA GLU A 6 -4.50 -14.54 2.53
C GLU A 6 -5.47 -14.10 3.63
N ARG A 7 -5.08 -14.30 4.89
CA ARG A 7 -5.88 -13.86 6.04
C ARG A 7 -6.07 -12.35 6.05
N LEU A 8 -5.02 -11.58 5.73
CA LEU A 8 -5.10 -10.13 5.62
C LEU A 8 -6.08 -9.69 4.53
N ALA A 9 -6.03 -10.32 3.35
CA ALA A 9 -6.94 -10.03 2.24
C ALA A 9 -8.40 -10.32 2.60
N ILE A 10 -8.67 -11.44 3.28
CA ILE A 10 -10.01 -11.81 3.74
C ILE A 10 -10.53 -10.83 4.80
N LEU A 11 -9.74 -10.54 5.84
CA LEU A 11 -10.17 -9.63 6.90
C LEU A 11 -10.39 -8.21 6.38
N THR A 12 -9.60 -7.77 5.40
CA THR A 12 -9.77 -6.48 4.74
C THR A 12 -11.11 -6.41 4.01
N ALA A 13 -11.45 -7.41 3.21
CA ALA A 13 -12.74 -7.48 2.52
C ALA A 13 -13.93 -7.50 3.49
N MET A 14 -13.82 -8.28 4.58
CA MET A 14 -14.85 -8.30 5.64
C MET A 14 -15.00 -6.93 6.31
N ALA A 15 -13.89 -6.26 6.62
CA ALA A 15 -13.91 -4.94 7.25
C ALA A 15 -14.51 -3.87 6.33
N GLU A 16 -14.19 -3.93 5.03
CA GLU A 16 -14.74 -3.04 4.00
C GLU A 16 -16.26 -3.21 3.86
N ALA A 17 -16.72 -4.45 3.67
CA ALA A 17 -18.15 -4.73 3.52
C ALA A 17 -18.96 -4.29 4.75
N VAL A 18 -18.41 -4.50 5.96
CA VAL A 18 -19.07 -4.19 7.23
C VAL A 18 -18.94 -2.69 7.62
N ALA A 19 -18.08 -1.93 6.95
CA ALA A 19 -18.03 -0.47 7.09
C ALA A 19 -19.26 0.21 6.49
N ASP A 20 -19.85 -0.38 5.44
CA ASP A 20 -21.07 0.09 4.77
C ASP A 20 -22.18 -0.97 4.79
N LEU A 21 -22.76 -1.15 5.98
CA LEU A 21 -23.85 -2.11 6.21
C LEU A 21 -25.10 -1.85 5.36
N PRO A 22 -25.54 -0.59 5.11
CA PRO A 22 -26.67 -0.34 4.21
C PRO A 22 -26.42 -0.85 2.79
N ARG A 23 -25.24 -0.61 2.22
CA ARG A 23 -24.89 -1.10 0.88
C ARG A 23 -24.81 -2.62 0.85
N LEU A 24 -24.15 -3.23 1.84
CA LEU A 24 -24.06 -4.69 1.93
C LEU A 24 -25.46 -5.31 2.05
N GLY A 25 -26.33 -4.74 2.89
CA GLY A 25 -27.71 -5.18 3.04
C GLY A 25 -28.50 -5.09 1.73
N ALA A 26 -28.33 -4.03 0.95
CA ALA A 26 -28.99 -3.88 -0.35
C ALA A 26 -28.53 -4.93 -1.37
N VAL A 27 -27.22 -5.22 -1.43
CA VAL A 27 -26.67 -6.26 -2.31
C VAL A 27 -27.24 -7.64 -1.97
N LEU A 28 -27.27 -7.98 -0.68
CA LEU A 28 -27.77 -9.27 -0.22
C LEU A 28 -29.29 -9.40 -0.40
N ALA A 29 -30.06 -8.37 -0.02
CA ALA A 29 -31.51 -8.38 -0.14
C ALA A 29 -32.00 -8.42 -1.60
N GLY A 30 -31.21 -7.90 -2.54
CA GLY A 30 -31.52 -8.00 -3.96
C GLY A 30 -31.27 -9.39 -4.57
N SER A 31 -30.59 -10.29 -3.85
CA SER A 31 -30.08 -11.57 -4.36
C SER A 31 -31.03 -12.72 -4.05
N ASP A 32 -31.39 -13.48 -5.08
CA ASP A 32 -32.35 -14.57 -4.98
C ASP A 32 -31.74 -15.81 -4.32
N ASP A 33 -30.44 -16.04 -4.54
CA ASP A 33 -29.68 -17.17 -4.01
C ASP A 33 -28.22 -16.80 -3.69
N GLU A 34 -27.52 -17.75 -3.05
CA GLU A 34 -26.11 -17.59 -2.66
C GLU A 34 -25.17 -17.36 -3.86
N PRO A 35 -25.26 -18.12 -4.97
CA PRO A 35 -24.48 -17.83 -6.18
C PRO A 35 -24.67 -16.40 -6.71
N ALA A 36 -25.90 -15.90 -6.76
CA ALA A 36 -26.19 -14.53 -7.18
C ALA A 36 -25.59 -13.50 -6.21
N ALA A 37 -25.67 -13.76 -4.91
CA ALA A 37 -25.07 -12.90 -3.89
C ALA A 37 -23.54 -12.83 -4.03
N LEU A 38 -22.88 -13.98 -4.23
CA LEU A 38 -21.44 -14.06 -4.47
C LEU A 38 -21.04 -13.28 -5.73
N GLN A 39 -21.78 -13.45 -6.83
CA GLN A 39 -21.48 -12.74 -8.08
C GLN A 39 -21.62 -11.23 -7.92
N ARG A 40 -22.65 -10.76 -7.21
CA ARG A 40 -22.84 -9.33 -6.96
C ARG A 40 -21.82 -8.74 -6.01
N LEU A 41 -21.41 -9.46 -4.98
CA LEU A 41 -20.32 -9.03 -4.09
C LEU A 41 -19.01 -8.85 -4.87
N GLN A 42 -18.70 -9.77 -5.80
CA GLN A 42 -17.54 -9.62 -6.69
C GLN A 42 -17.66 -8.40 -7.60
N GLN A 43 -18.83 -8.13 -8.17
CA GLN A 43 -19.04 -7.00 -9.09
C GLN A 43 -19.04 -5.64 -8.38
N GLU A 44 -19.72 -5.54 -7.24
CA GLU A 44 -19.94 -4.28 -6.53
C GLU A 44 -18.74 -3.85 -5.69
N TYR A 45 -18.04 -4.82 -5.09
CA TYR A 45 -16.89 -4.57 -4.21
C TYR A 45 -15.55 -4.97 -4.83
N GLY A 46 -15.54 -5.61 -6.01
CA GLY A 46 -14.29 -6.09 -6.63
C GLY A 46 -13.63 -7.25 -5.88
N PHE A 47 -14.38 -7.96 -5.04
CA PHE A 47 -13.87 -9.09 -4.26
C PHE A 47 -13.53 -10.29 -5.14
N THR A 48 -12.59 -11.12 -4.70
CA THR A 48 -12.42 -12.48 -5.22
C THR A 48 -13.53 -13.40 -4.70
N THR A 49 -13.65 -14.60 -5.28
CA THR A 49 -14.59 -15.63 -4.80
C THR A 49 -14.43 -15.91 -3.31
N ASP A 50 -13.19 -16.10 -2.84
CA ASP A 50 -12.91 -16.43 -1.43
C ASP A 50 -13.26 -15.27 -0.48
N GLN A 51 -13.00 -14.04 -0.91
CA GLN A 51 -13.37 -12.84 -0.16
C GLN A 51 -14.89 -12.66 -0.08
N ALA A 52 -15.60 -12.85 -1.20
CA ALA A 52 -17.05 -12.79 -1.25
C ALA A 52 -17.69 -13.86 -0.35
N GLN A 53 -17.17 -15.09 -0.38
CA GLN A 53 -17.61 -16.16 0.51
C GLN A 53 -17.41 -15.78 1.99
N ALA A 54 -16.23 -15.29 2.35
CA ALA A 54 -15.96 -14.87 3.72
C ALA A 54 -16.86 -13.71 4.21
N VAL A 55 -17.26 -12.82 3.29
CA VAL A 55 -18.24 -11.77 3.58
C VAL A 55 -19.64 -12.35 3.80
N LEU A 56 -20.08 -13.35 3.01
CA LEU A 56 -21.36 -14.04 3.26
C LEU A 56 -21.37 -14.82 4.57
N ASP A 57 -20.25 -15.45 4.91
CA ASP A 57 -20.09 -16.20 6.16
C ASP A 57 -19.93 -15.29 7.40
N CYS A 58 -19.97 -13.95 7.21
CA CYS A 58 -19.91 -13.00 8.31
C CYS A 58 -21.09 -13.16 9.26
N ARG A 59 -20.78 -13.58 10.49
CA ARG A 59 -21.76 -13.57 11.58
C ARG A 59 -22.15 -12.15 11.96
N PHE A 60 -23.42 -11.90 12.29
CA PHE A 60 -23.91 -10.59 12.76
C PHE A 60 -23.11 -10.00 13.92
N ALA A 61 -22.51 -10.84 14.78
CA ALA A 61 -21.62 -10.39 15.86
C ALA A 61 -20.42 -9.56 15.35
N THR A 62 -19.96 -9.80 14.12
CA THR A 62 -18.90 -9.05 13.43
C THR A 62 -19.28 -7.60 13.19
N MET A 63 -20.57 -7.29 13.07
CA MET A 63 -21.08 -5.93 12.84
C MET A 63 -21.04 -5.05 14.10
N THR A 64 -20.86 -5.66 15.28
CA THR A 64 -20.77 -4.90 16.53
C THR A 64 -19.51 -4.03 16.55
N ARG A 65 -19.60 -2.82 17.11
CA ARG A 65 -18.46 -1.88 17.19
C ARG A 65 -17.22 -2.52 17.81
N HIS A 66 -17.40 -3.31 18.87
CA HIS A 66 -16.31 -4.00 19.54
C HIS A 66 -15.60 -4.98 18.60
N ARG A 67 -16.35 -5.80 17.86
CA ARG A 67 -15.76 -6.80 16.95
C ARG A 67 -15.10 -6.14 15.73
N ARG A 68 -15.70 -5.09 15.17
CA ARG A 68 -15.08 -4.29 14.08
C ARG A 68 -13.75 -3.68 14.50
N THR A 69 -13.69 -3.09 15.70
CA THR A 69 -12.44 -2.51 16.24
C THR A 69 -11.36 -3.59 16.40
N ARG A 70 -11.73 -4.78 16.86
CA ARG A 70 -10.80 -5.91 16.99
C ARG A 70 -10.29 -6.41 15.65
N ILE A 71 -11.16 -6.50 14.63
CA ILE A 71 -10.74 -6.88 13.27
C ILE A 71 -9.81 -5.82 12.67
N ALA A 72 -10.11 -4.53 12.85
CA ALA A 72 -9.23 -3.45 12.41
C ALA A 72 -7.83 -3.56 13.04
N ALA A 73 -7.76 -3.79 14.36
CA ALA A 73 -6.47 -3.99 15.05
C ALA A 73 -5.73 -5.24 14.55
N GLU A 74 -6.44 -6.32 14.22
CA GLU A 74 -5.85 -7.54 13.66
C GLU A 74 -5.32 -7.33 12.24
N ILE A 75 -6.03 -6.55 11.41
CA ILE A 75 -5.57 -6.13 10.08
C ILE A 75 -4.26 -5.36 10.21
N GLU A 76 -4.19 -4.37 11.10
CA GLU A 76 -2.96 -3.59 11.32
C GLU A 76 -1.81 -4.49 11.80
N ALA A 77 -2.05 -5.37 12.78
CA ALA A 77 -1.02 -6.29 13.25
C ALA A 77 -0.53 -7.26 12.14
N LEU A 78 -1.42 -7.71 11.25
CA LEU A 78 -1.04 -8.56 10.12
C LEU A 78 -0.27 -7.77 9.05
N ARG A 79 -0.65 -6.51 8.80
CA ARG A 79 0.13 -5.60 7.94
C ARG A 79 1.54 -5.41 8.50
N ASP A 80 1.66 -5.17 9.79
CA ASP A 80 2.95 -5.02 10.47
C ASP A 80 3.77 -6.31 10.45
N ALA A 81 3.16 -7.47 10.67
CA ALA A 81 3.86 -8.76 10.61
C ALA A 81 4.35 -9.10 9.20
N VAL A 82 3.53 -8.79 8.19
CA VAL A 82 3.90 -8.94 6.78
C VAL A 82 5.02 -7.95 6.42
N ALA A 83 4.95 -6.72 6.92
CA ALA A 83 5.97 -5.68 6.76
C ALA A 83 7.29 -6.01 7.46
N GLY A 84 7.26 -6.50 8.70
CA GLY A 84 8.44 -6.83 9.49
C GLY A 84 9.24 -8.01 8.93
N ARG A 85 8.64 -8.85 8.06
CA ARG A 85 9.36 -9.87 7.28
C ARG A 85 10.30 -9.23 6.23
N TRP A 86 10.06 -7.99 5.85
CA TRP A 86 10.79 -7.32 4.77
C TRP A 86 11.94 -6.44 5.23
N ASP A 87 12.17 -6.38 6.55
CA ASP A 87 13.26 -5.64 7.18
C ASP A 87 14.52 -6.52 7.39
N PRO A 88 15.73 -5.93 7.38
CA PRO A 88 16.02 -4.53 7.03
C PRO A 88 15.69 -4.22 5.55
N PRO A 89 15.41 -2.97 5.18
CA PRO A 89 15.18 -2.63 3.78
C PRO A 89 16.46 -2.84 2.95
N LEU A 90 16.30 -3.16 1.67
CA LEU A 90 17.36 -3.05 0.68
C LEU A 90 17.64 -1.57 0.44
N GLU A 91 18.91 -1.18 0.46
CA GLU A 91 19.29 0.20 0.21
C GLU A 91 19.67 0.40 -1.25
N LEU A 92 19.04 1.38 -1.90
CA LEU A 92 19.41 1.83 -3.23
C LEU A 92 19.81 3.30 -3.21
N ALA A 93 20.73 3.66 -4.10
CA ALA A 93 21.14 5.04 -4.29
C ALA A 93 20.43 5.62 -5.52
N ALA A 94 19.88 6.83 -5.36
CA ALA A 94 19.41 7.64 -6.46
C ALA A 94 20.16 8.97 -6.52
N THR A 95 20.38 9.47 -7.73
CA THR A 95 20.93 10.80 -8.00
C THR A 95 19.86 11.64 -8.67
N VAL A 96 19.46 12.73 -8.01
CA VAL A 96 18.51 13.70 -8.56
C VAL A 96 19.30 14.72 -9.36
N HIS A 97 19.09 14.73 -10.68
CA HIS A 97 19.73 15.69 -11.57
C HIS A 97 18.90 16.96 -11.73
N SER A 98 17.57 16.82 -11.67
CA SER A 98 16.62 17.92 -11.71
C SER A 98 15.28 17.48 -11.12
N ALA A 99 14.35 18.41 -10.95
CA ALA A 99 13.00 18.09 -10.51
C ALA A 99 12.24 17.10 -11.41
N ARG A 100 12.74 16.77 -12.61
CA ARG A 100 12.09 15.88 -13.57
C ARG A 100 12.95 14.69 -13.99
N ARG A 101 14.18 14.61 -13.46
CA ARG A 101 15.18 13.64 -13.92
C ARG A 101 15.94 13.06 -12.73
N ILE A 102 15.78 11.75 -12.53
CA ILE A 102 16.39 10.99 -11.44
C ILE A 102 17.09 9.79 -12.07
N THR A 103 18.29 9.47 -11.60
CA THR A 103 18.99 8.23 -11.97
C THR A 103 19.00 7.32 -10.75
N LEU A 104 18.46 6.11 -10.88
CA LEU A 104 18.48 5.08 -9.85
C LEU A 104 19.58 4.06 -10.18
N LEU A 105 20.37 3.64 -9.20
CA LEU A 105 21.31 2.54 -9.35
C LEU A 105 20.68 1.25 -8.85
N VAL A 106 20.46 0.28 -9.73
CA VAL A 106 20.01 -1.08 -9.41
C VAL A 106 21.10 -2.04 -9.85
N ASP A 107 21.68 -2.81 -8.92
CA ASP A 107 22.77 -3.75 -9.20
C ASP A 107 23.94 -3.17 -10.02
N GLY A 108 24.25 -1.88 -9.80
CA GLY A 108 25.31 -1.16 -10.51
C GLY A 108 24.92 -0.63 -11.91
N VAL A 109 23.69 -0.89 -12.35
CA VAL A 109 23.12 -0.35 -13.59
C VAL A 109 22.35 0.93 -13.29
N GLY A 110 22.65 2.00 -14.03
CA GLY A 110 21.95 3.27 -13.92
C GLY A 110 20.67 3.30 -14.74
N HIS A 111 19.52 3.38 -14.07
CA HIS A 111 18.20 3.53 -14.69
C HIS A 111 17.77 5.00 -14.64
N GLU A 112 17.53 5.59 -15.80
CA GLU A 112 17.07 6.97 -15.90
C GLU A 112 15.54 7.05 -15.82
N VAL A 113 15.03 7.79 -14.82
CA VAL A 113 13.61 8.09 -14.63
C VAL A 113 13.35 9.53 -15.04
N ARG A 114 12.46 9.72 -16.02
CA ARG A 114 12.00 11.02 -16.50
C ARG A 114 10.52 11.21 -16.25
N GLY A 115 10.16 12.36 -15.67
CA GLY A 115 8.78 12.77 -15.45
C GLY A 115 8.46 14.13 -16.07
N THR A 116 7.17 14.41 -16.21
CA THR A 116 6.60 15.71 -16.62
C THR A 116 6.62 16.72 -15.46
N SER A 117 6.66 16.23 -14.22
CA SER A 117 6.74 17.00 -12.98
C SER A 117 7.58 16.23 -11.95
N ARG A 118 7.83 16.86 -10.79
CA ARG A 118 8.49 16.20 -9.65
C ARG A 118 7.72 15.00 -9.14
N ASN A 119 6.41 15.18 -8.93
CA ASN A 119 5.57 14.10 -8.43
C ASN A 119 5.50 12.95 -9.45
N ASP A 120 5.39 13.26 -10.74
CA ASP A 120 5.42 12.24 -11.80
C ASP A 120 6.77 11.48 -11.83
N ALA A 121 7.90 12.18 -11.70
CA ALA A 121 9.22 11.54 -11.62
C ALA A 121 9.35 10.65 -10.37
N LEU A 122 8.81 11.08 -9.22
CA LEU A 122 8.82 10.30 -7.97
C LEU A 122 7.87 9.09 -8.02
N SER A 123 6.68 9.25 -8.59
CA SER A 123 5.74 8.13 -8.79
C SER A 123 6.35 7.08 -9.71
N ARG A 124 6.97 7.49 -10.82
CA ARG A 124 7.68 6.59 -11.74
C ARG A 124 8.88 5.92 -11.09
N LEU A 125 9.62 6.65 -10.24
CA LEU A 125 10.72 6.07 -9.45
C LEU A 125 10.19 4.98 -8.51
N GLY A 126 9.14 5.28 -7.75
CA GLY A 126 8.51 4.31 -6.85
C GLY A 126 8.02 3.07 -7.58
N GLN A 127 7.40 3.25 -8.75
CA GLN A 127 6.93 2.15 -9.60
C GLN A 127 8.10 1.30 -10.12
N LEU A 128 9.15 1.92 -10.67
CA LEU A 128 10.35 1.21 -11.13
C LEU A 128 10.97 0.38 -10.01
N VAL A 129 11.13 0.98 -8.83
CA VAL A 129 11.70 0.29 -7.65
C VAL A 129 10.81 -0.86 -7.20
N HIS A 130 9.50 -0.68 -7.25
CA HIS A 130 8.55 -1.71 -6.90
C HIS A 130 8.67 -2.93 -7.82
N GLU A 131 8.58 -2.70 -9.14
CA GLU A 131 8.56 -3.74 -10.17
C GLU A 131 9.91 -4.47 -10.30
N GLU A 132 11.03 -3.73 -10.26
CA GLU A 132 12.36 -4.31 -10.51
C GLU A 132 13.02 -4.88 -9.26
N VAL A 133 12.69 -4.38 -8.07
CA VAL A 133 13.44 -4.72 -6.85
C VAL A 133 12.53 -5.18 -5.72
N ALA A 134 11.55 -4.39 -5.30
CA ALA A 134 10.78 -4.68 -4.10
C ALA A 134 9.95 -5.96 -4.25
N GLU A 135 9.14 -6.07 -5.30
CA GLU A 135 8.29 -7.23 -5.56
C GLU A 135 9.14 -8.51 -5.80
N PRO A 136 10.15 -8.52 -6.70
CA PRO A 136 10.95 -9.72 -6.95
C PRO A 136 11.73 -10.19 -5.73
N ALA A 137 12.36 -9.27 -4.99
CA ALA A 137 13.12 -9.61 -3.79
C ALA A 137 12.21 -9.92 -2.58
N ARG A 138 10.93 -9.54 -2.65
CA ARG A 138 9.99 -9.53 -1.52
C ARG A 138 10.59 -8.83 -0.30
N ARG A 139 11.16 -7.65 -0.53
CA ARG A 139 11.76 -6.81 0.51
C ARG A 139 11.38 -5.37 0.31
N ARG A 140 11.43 -4.60 1.39
CA ARG A 140 11.33 -3.15 1.33
C ARG A 140 12.56 -2.59 0.67
N VAL A 141 12.40 -1.47 -0.01
CA VAL A 141 13.51 -0.75 -0.62
C VAL A 141 13.52 0.68 -0.12
N LEU A 142 14.63 1.06 0.52
CA LEU A 142 14.90 2.43 0.91
C LEU A 142 15.81 3.06 -0.15
N VAL A 143 15.24 3.94 -0.95
CA VAL A 143 15.99 4.75 -1.92
C VAL A 143 16.46 6.02 -1.24
N THR A 144 17.77 6.19 -1.14
CA THR A 144 18.38 7.43 -0.65
C THR A 144 18.77 8.31 -1.83
N ALA A 145 18.16 9.49 -1.92
CA ALA A 145 18.38 10.44 -3.00
C ALA A 145 19.49 11.44 -2.65
N THR A 146 20.45 11.59 -3.54
CA THR A 146 21.53 12.59 -3.47
C THR A 146 21.33 13.67 -4.53
N GLY A 147 21.81 14.89 -4.29
CA GLY A 147 21.67 16.02 -5.22
C GLY A 147 20.30 16.71 -5.22
N ALA A 148 19.36 16.28 -4.37
CA ALA A 148 18.09 16.96 -4.17
C ALA A 148 18.30 18.20 -3.29
N THR A 149 18.20 19.40 -3.86
CA THR A 149 18.17 20.65 -3.09
C THR A 149 16.79 21.00 -2.55
N ASP A 150 15.73 20.35 -3.07
CA ASP A 150 14.34 20.68 -2.74
C ASP A 150 13.38 19.50 -3.02
N GLY A 151 13.68 18.31 -2.49
CA GLY A 151 12.94 17.06 -2.77
C GLY A 151 13.07 16.01 -1.66
N PRO A 152 12.35 14.88 -1.76
CA PRO A 152 12.44 13.83 -0.75
C PRO A 152 13.85 13.26 -0.72
N VAL A 153 14.41 13.16 0.48
CA VAL A 153 15.76 12.63 0.73
C VAL A 153 15.71 11.11 0.80
N ARG A 154 14.55 10.55 1.16
CA ARG A 154 14.32 9.11 1.19
C ARG A 154 12.97 8.73 0.61
N VAL A 155 12.94 7.64 -0.15
CA VAL A 155 11.73 7.01 -0.67
C VAL A 155 11.71 5.57 -0.19
N LEU A 156 10.73 5.20 0.61
CA LEU A 156 10.53 3.83 1.07
C LEU A 156 9.47 3.15 0.21
N VAL A 157 9.81 2.06 -0.46
CA VAL A 157 8.92 1.32 -1.34
C VAL A 157 8.65 -0.06 -0.75
N ASP A 158 7.38 -0.38 -0.57
CA ASP A 158 6.91 -1.68 -0.11
C ASP A 158 6.72 -2.64 -1.28
N PRO A 159 6.99 -3.95 -1.09
CA PRO A 159 6.74 -4.99 -2.09
C PRO A 159 5.24 -5.26 -2.32
N THR A 160 4.35 -4.56 -1.62
CA THR A 160 2.89 -4.58 -1.84
C THR A 160 2.36 -3.35 -2.56
N GLY A 161 3.25 -2.45 -3.00
CA GLY A 161 2.89 -1.28 -3.83
C GLY A 161 2.72 0.03 -3.06
N GLY A 162 2.92 0.03 -1.74
CA GLY A 162 2.99 1.26 -0.95
C GLY A 162 4.29 2.02 -1.21
N ALA A 163 4.23 3.35 -1.27
CA ALA A 163 5.42 4.21 -1.31
C ALA A 163 5.29 5.37 -0.31
N GLY A 164 6.27 5.49 0.58
CA GLY A 164 6.42 6.59 1.53
C GLY A 164 7.54 7.54 1.10
N PHE A 165 7.35 8.84 1.32
CA PHE A 165 8.32 9.88 0.96
C PHE A 165 8.71 10.66 2.21
N GLU A 166 10.01 10.70 2.53
CA GLU A 166 10.57 11.50 3.60
C GLU A 166 11.32 12.70 3.01
N TYR A 167 10.94 13.89 3.42
CA TYR A 167 11.56 15.14 3.00
C TYR A 167 12.54 15.57 4.09
N GLY A 168 13.75 15.93 3.70
CA GLY A 168 14.74 16.44 4.66
C GLY A 168 14.19 17.68 5.34
N ASP A 169 14.37 17.77 6.66
CA ASP A 169 14.01 18.96 7.44
C ASP A 169 14.62 20.19 6.78
N ARG A 170 13.76 21.10 6.29
CA ARG A 170 14.17 22.49 6.11
C ARG A 170 14.42 23.03 7.51
N THR A 171 15.67 23.08 7.95
CA THR A 171 16.05 23.98 9.03
C THR A 171 15.77 25.40 8.54
N ASP A 172 14.65 25.95 9.00
CA ASP A 172 14.30 27.38 8.93
C ASP A 172 15.28 28.17 9.82
N GLU A 173 16.56 28.24 9.44
CA GLU A 173 17.50 29.23 9.96
C GLU A 173 17.27 30.54 9.20
N GLY A 174 16.27 31.31 9.62
CA GLY A 174 15.93 32.51 8.85
C GLY A 174 14.92 33.47 9.40
N ASN A 175 14.69 33.59 10.72
CA ASN A 175 14.14 34.84 11.25
C ASN A 175 14.34 35.02 12.77
N ARG A 176 15.34 35.82 13.16
CA ARG A 176 15.33 36.55 14.43
C ARG A 176 15.30 38.04 14.10
N PRO A 177 14.21 38.78 14.37
CA PRO A 177 14.28 40.23 14.38
C PRO A 177 14.97 40.67 15.68
N GLY A 178 16.02 41.46 15.52
CA GLY A 178 16.53 42.35 16.56
C GLY A 178 15.78 43.68 16.53
#